data_AF-A0A2G2DGC4-F1
#
_entry.id   AF-A0A2G2DGC4-F1
#
_cell.length_a   1.000
_cell.length_b   1.000
_cell.length_c   1.000
_cell.angle_alpha   90.00
_cell.angle_beta   90.00
_cell.angle_gamma   90.00
#
_symmetry.space_group_name_H-M   'P 1'
#
loop_
_entity.id
_entity.type
_entity.pdbx_description
1 polymer ?
#
loop_
_entity_poly.entity_id
_entity_poly.type
_entity_poly.pdbx_seq_one_letter_code
_entity_poly.pdbx_strand_id
1 'polypeptide(L)'
;MENLKMFDDSETFQKERPTKLTEVQTESMYSNIADEIINDYRGSNKEGIIKDLKSVWFNDSGFEIAKEMEDGYGTYKFDGDLISFLDDLGFEKRRIISANVKEWVKAHDIKPTLKKGDIITMDRRTGLDTESNIYITGFRIEEGCYLVHNDIDRNGGVVLPYEAVKIKE
;
A
#
# COMPACT_ATOMS: atom_id res chain seq x y z
N MET A 1 3.36 9.29 -22.34
CA MET A 1 3.05 9.48 -20.91
C MET A 1 1.61 9.93 -20.83
N GLU A 2 0.69 9.00 -20.68
CA GLU A 2 -0.73 9.32 -20.48
C GLU A 2 -0.96 9.70 -19.02
N ASN A 3 -1.58 10.86 -18.82
CA ASN A 3 -2.09 11.31 -17.53
C ASN A 3 -3.24 10.37 -17.13
N LEU A 4 -2.97 9.41 -16.25
CA LEU A 4 -4.01 8.73 -15.49
C LEU A 4 -4.68 9.76 -14.58
N LYS A 5 -5.74 10.39 -15.08
CA LYS A 5 -6.63 11.23 -14.29
C LYS A 5 -7.37 10.28 -13.32
N MET A 6 -6.80 10.07 -12.13
CA MET A 6 -7.23 9.02 -11.21
C MET A 6 -8.57 9.27 -10.52
N PHE A 7 -9.17 10.44 -10.68
CA PHE A 7 -10.53 10.73 -10.20
C PHE A 7 -11.17 11.71 -11.17
N ASP A 8 -12.33 11.38 -11.72
CA ASP A 8 -13.24 12.42 -12.21
C ASP A 8 -13.96 12.93 -10.96
N ASP A 9 -13.85 14.24 -10.69
CA ASP A 9 -14.25 14.89 -9.42
C ASP A 9 -15.73 14.65 -9.02
N SER A 10 -16.52 14.03 -9.89
CA SER A 10 -17.93 13.69 -9.71
C SER A 10 -18.19 12.28 -9.14
N GLU A 11 -17.22 11.36 -9.19
CA GLU A 11 -17.42 9.98 -8.75
C GLU A 11 -16.90 9.75 -7.32
N THR A 12 -17.80 9.99 -6.37
CA THR A 12 -17.74 9.63 -4.94
C THR A 12 -16.66 10.31 -4.09
N PHE A 13 -17.08 11.38 -3.41
CA PHE A 13 -16.42 11.87 -2.19
C PHE A 13 -16.32 10.73 -1.17
N GLN A 14 -15.15 10.10 -1.08
CA GLN A 14 -14.87 9.08 -0.06
C GLN A 14 -14.70 9.76 1.29
N LYS A 15 -15.70 9.63 2.17
CA LYS A 15 -15.63 10.17 3.54
C LYS A 15 -14.53 9.55 4.39
N GLU A 16 -14.18 8.29 4.11
CA GLU A 16 -13.22 7.51 4.87
C GLU A 16 -11.87 7.44 4.14
N ARG A 17 -10.79 7.32 4.91
CA ARG A 17 -9.43 7.16 4.36
C ARG A 17 -9.37 5.90 3.50
N PRO A 18 -8.86 5.96 2.26
CA PRO A 18 -8.75 4.80 1.40
C PRO A 18 -7.70 3.82 1.96
N THR A 19 -8.13 2.59 2.25
CA THR A 19 -7.27 1.50 2.75
C THR A 19 -7.14 0.34 1.76
N LYS A 20 -7.86 0.41 0.64
CA LYS A 20 -7.95 -0.61 -0.41
C LYS A 20 -8.02 0.06 -1.78
N LEU A 21 -7.67 -0.68 -2.82
CA LEU A 21 -7.90 -0.27 -4.20
C LEU A 21 -9.40 -0.37 -4.51
N THR A 22 -9.90 0.47 -5.41
CA THR A 22 -11.21 0.26 -6.03
C THR A 22 -11.17 -0.93 -6.99
N GLU A 23 -12.32 -1.45 -7.41
CA GLU A 23 -12.38 -2.51 -8.42
C GLU A 23 -11.69 -2.07 -9.72
N VAL A 24 -11.96 -0.84 -10.19
CA VAL A 24 -11.34 -0.28 -11.39
C VAL A 24 -9.82 -0.20 -11.27
N GLN A 25 -9.31 0.26 -10.13
CA GLN A 25 -7.86 0.32 -9.89
C GLN A 25 -7.25 -1.08 -9.80
N THR A 26 -7.98 -2.03 -9.22
CA THR A 26 -7.54 -3.43 -9.10
C THR A 26 -7.42 -4.08 -10.48
N GLU A 27 -8.44 -3.96 -11.32
CA GLU A 27 -8.41 -4.49 -12.70
C GLU A 27 -7.33 -3.81 -13.54
N SER A 28 -7.17 -2.48 -13.42
CA SER A 28 -6.11 -1.76 -14.12
C SER A 28 -4.71 -2.22 -13.67
N MET A 29 -4.50 -2.42 -12.36
CA MET A 29 -3.25 -2.95 -11.82
C MET A 29 -2.95 -4.33 -12.39
N TYR A 30 -3.91 -5.27 -12.36
CA TYR A 30 -3.71 -6.61 -12.92
C TYR A 30 -3.46 -6.58 -14.43
N SER A 31 -4.16 -5.74 -15.17
CA SER A 31 -3.92 -5.59 -16.61
C SER A 31 -2.51 -5.12 -16.89
N ASN A 32 -2.01 -4.12 -16.17
CA ASN A 32 -0.66 -3.58 -16.35
C ASN A 32 0.41 -4.62 -16.00
N ILE A 33 0.26 -5.33 -14.88
CA ILE A 33 1.16 -6.42 -14.49
C ILE A 33 1.16 -7.52 -15.56
N ALA A 34 -0.01 -7.89 -16.07
CA ALA A 34 -0.11 -8.91 -17.11
C ALA A 34 0.56 -8.47 -18.42
N ASP A 35 0.46 -7.19 -18.79
CA ASP A 35 1.17 -6.64 -19.95
C ASP A 35 2.69 -6.68 -19.76
N GLU A 36 3.20 -6.36 -18.57
CA GLU A 36 4.63 -6.49 -18.24
C GLU A 36 5.11 -7.95 -18.30
N ILE A 37 4.33 -8.90 -17.75
CA ILE A 37 4.61 -10.34 -17.82
C ILE A 37 4.69 -10.83 -19.28
N ILE A 38 3.78 -10.38 -20.14
CA ILE A 38 3.76 -10.76 -21.56
C ILE A 38 4.98 -10.20 -22.29
N ASN A 39 5.25 -8.91 -22.10
CA ASN A 39 6.28 -8.19 -22.84
C ASN A 39 7.69 -8.63 -22.44
N ASP A 40 7.95 -8.76 -21.14
CA ASP A 40 9.31 -8.92 -20.62
C ASP A 40 9.63 -10.37 -20.25
N TYR A 41 8.61 -11.16 -19.89
CA TYR A 41 8.77 -12.52 -19.38
C TYR A 41 8.11 -13.59 -20.27
N ARG A 42 7.66 -13.18 -21.47
CA ARG A 42 7.13 -14.05 -22.54
C ARG A 42 5.89 -14.85 -22.14
N GLY A 43 5.05 -14.29 -21.27
CA GLY A 43 3.71 -14.83 -21.03
C GLY A 43 2.88 -14.81 -22.32
N SER A 44 2.06 -15.84 -22.56
CA SER A 44 1.32 -15.98 -23.82
C SER A 44 -0.18 -15.65 -23.73
N ASN A 45 -0.75 -15.58 -22.50
CA ASN A 45 -2.19 -15.43 -22.31
C ASN A 45 -2.52 -14.40 -21.21
N LYS A 46 -2.87 -13.17 -21.62
CA LYS A 46 -3.22 -12.06 -20.71
C LYS A 46 -4.37 -12.40 -19.76
N GLU A 47 -5.43 -13.01 -20.27
CA GLU A 47 -6.60 -13.34 -19.46
C GLU A 47 -6.28 -14.41 -18.41
N GLY A 48 -5.45 -15.39 -18.77
CA GLY A 48 -4.93 -16.39 -17.83
C GLY A 48 -4.09 -15.75 -16.73
N ILE A 49 -3.19 -14.84 -17.10
CA ILE A 49 -2.34 -14.12 -16.14
C ILE A 49 -3.17 -13.27 -15.18
N ILE A 50 -4.13 -12.50 -15.69
CA ILE A 50 -5.03 -11.70 -14.84
C ILE A 50 -5.83 -12.60 -13.89
N LYS A 51 -6.26 -13.78 -14.35
CA LYS A 51 -7.01 -14.72 -13.51
C LYS A 51 -6.15 -15.29 -12.37
N ASP A 52 -4.89 -15.59 -12.64
CA ASP A 52 -3.95 -16.04 -11.62
C ASP A 52 -3.61 -14.90 -10.64
N LEU A 53 -3.37 -13.68 -11.14
CA LEU A 53 -3.15 -12.50 -10.28
C LEU A 53 -4.34 -12.18 -9.35
N LYS A 54 -5.55 -12.66 -9.65
CA LYS A 54 -6.72 -12.51 -8.77
C LYS A 54 -6.71 -13.48 -7.59
N SER A 55 -5.98 -14.60 -7.66
CA SER A 55 -5.89 -15.56 -6.57
C SER A 55 -4.74 -15.26 -5.61
N VAL A 56 -3.67 -14.64 -6.11
CA VAL A 56 -2.42 -14.46 -5.33
C VAL A 56 -2.57 -13.53 -4.14
N TRP A 57 -1.82 -13.85 -3.08
CA TRP A 57 -1.65 -12.95 -1.95
C TRP A 57 -0.45 -12.02 -2.18
N PHE A 58 -0.71 -10.75 -2.45
CA PHE A 58 0.29 -9.68 -2.64
C PHE A 58 1.27 -9.42 -1.46
N ASN A 59 1.15 -10.15 -0.35
CA ASN A 59 2.12 -10.08 0.75
C ASN A 59 3.07 -11.29 0.77
N ASP A 60 2.84 -12.28 -0.09
CA ASP A 60 3.72 -13.41 -0.24
C ASP A 60 4.96 -13.04 -1.04
N SER A 61 6.01 -13.84 -0.91
CA SER A 61 7.20 -13.69 -1.75
C SER A 61 6.90 -14.05 -3.19
N GLY A 62 7.66 -13.49 -4.12
CA GLY A 62 7.59 -13.78 -5.54
C GLY A 62 7.73 -15.26 -5.85
N PHE A 63 8.44 -16.03 -5.02
CA PHE A 63 8.53 -17.50 -5.15
C PHE A 63 7.20 -18.20 -4.85
N GLU A 64 6.52 -17.81 -3.77
CA GLU A 64 5.20 -18.38 -3.42
C GLU A 64 4.13 -17.94 -4.42
N ILE A 65 4.18 -16.67 -4.85
CA ILE A 65 3.32 -16.16 -5.93
C ILE A 65 3.57 -16.94 -7.22
N ALA A 66 4.83 -17.17 -7.61
CA ALA A 66 5.18 -17.95 -8.80
C ALA A 66 4.63 -19.37 -8.73
N LYS A 67 4.77 -20.04 -7.58
CA LYS A 67 4.25 -21.39 -7.36
C LYS A 67 2.72 -21.44 -7.47
N GLU A 68 2.01 -20.46 -6.92
CA GLU A 68 0.56 -20.38 -7.04
C GLU A 68 0.14 -20.17 -8.50
N MET A 69 0.89 -19.36 -9.24
CA MET A 69 0.65 -19.09 -10.66
C MET A 69 1.04 -20.26 -11.57
N GLU A 70 2.00 -21.12 -11.18
CA GLU A 70 2.40 -22.32 -11.92
C GLU A 70 1.26 -23.36 -12.03
N ASP A 71 0.46 -23.48 -10.98
CA ASP A 71 -0.74 -24.33 -10.95
C ASP A 71 -1.96 -23.67 -11.64
N GLY A 72 -1.78 -22.46 -12.18
CA GLY A 72 -2.82 -21.57 -12.67
C GLY A 72 -3.21 -21.73 -14.14
N TYR A 73 -3.79 -20.67 -14.70
CA TYR A 73 -4.35 -20.60 -16.05
C TYR A 73 -3.42 -19.95 -17.07
N GLY A 74 -2.43 -19.19 -16.62
CA GLY A 74 -1.41 -18.58 -17.47
C GLY A 74 -0.32 -19.56 -17.89
N THR A 75 0.45 -19.18 -18.91
CA THR A 75 1.68 -19.88 -19.27
C THR A 75 2.85 -18.97 -19.00
N TYR A 76 3.78 -19.45 -18.18
CA TYR A 76 4.90 -18.67 -17.67
C TYR A 76 6.22 -19.38 -17.98
N LYS A 77 7.26 -18.59 -18.16
CA LYS A 77 8.63 -19.07 -18.01
C LYS A 77 9.15 -18.52 -16.69
N PHE A 78 8.97 -19.26 -15.60
CA PHE A 78 9.52 -18.86 -14.31
C PHE A 78 11.04 -18.94 -14.36
N ASP A 79 11.68 -17.78 -14.24
CA ASP A 79 13.09 -17.60 -13.98
C ASP A 79 13.29 -16.61 -12.83
N GLY A 80 14.55 -16.39 -12.44
CA GLY A 80 14.88 -15.52 -11.31
C GLY A 80 14.39 -14.09 -11.50
N ASP A 81 14.33 -13.60 -12.74
CA ASP A 81 13.90 -12.23 -13.04
C ASP A 81 12.38 -12.10 -12.86
N LEU A 82 11.58 -13.05 -13.35
CA LEU A 82 10.13 -13.05 -13.11
C LEU A 82 9.81 -13.18 -11.62
N ILE A 83 10.53 -14.04 -10.88
CA ILE A 83 10.34 -14.19 -9.42
C ILE A 83 10.63 -12.86 -8.70
N SER A 84 11.75 -12.20 -9.04
CA SER A 84 12.10 -10.90 -8.46
C SER A 84 11.07 -9.82 -8.80
N PHE A 85 10.47 -9.86 -9.99
CA PHE A 85 9.38 -8.96 -10.34
C PHE A 85 8.12 -9.23 -9.50
N LEU A 86 7.78 -10.49 -9.27
CA LEU A 86 6.64 -10.88 -8.45
C LEU A 86 6.80 -10.45 -6.98
N ASP A 87 8.03 -10.40 -6.45
CA ASP A 87 8.33 -9.86 -5.11
C ASP A 87 7.88 -8.38 -4.95
N ASP A 88 7.90 -7.60 -6.03
CA ASP A 88 7.59 -6.18 -6.01
C ASP A 88 6.08 -5.88 -6.11
N LEU A 89 5.23 -6.86 -6.40
CA LEU A 89 3.79 -6.64 -6.55
C LEU A 89 3.13 -6.04 -5.30
N GLY A 90 3.56 -6.49 -4.12
CA GLY A 90 3.10 -5.92 -2.86
C GLY A 90 3.47 -4.45 -2.70
N PHE A 91 4.61 -4.04 -3.25
CA PHE A 91 5.03 -2.64 -3.27
C PHE A 91 4.17 -1.81 -4.22
N GLU A 92 3.88 -2.30 -5.44
CA GLU A 92 3.01 -1.61 -6.40
C GLU A 92 1.60 -1.37 -5.84
N LYS A 93 1.01 -2.40 -5.21
CA LYS A 93 -0.27 -2.25 -4.52
C LYS A 93 -0.24 -1.16 -3.45
N ARG A 94 0.81 -1.13 -2.62
CA ARG A 94 0.98 -0.09 -1.58
C ARG A 94 1.18 1.30 -2.18
N ARG A 95 1.86 1.41 -3.33
CA ARG A 95 2.08 2.68 -4.04
C ARG A 95 0.76 3.30 -4.50
N ILE A 96 -0.14 2.50 -5.08
CA ILE A 96 -1.47 2.96 -5.51
C ILE A 96 -2.30 3.42 -4.31
N ILE A 97 -2.31 2.63 -3.22
CA ILE A 97 -3.03 3.01 -1.98
C ILE A 97 -2.47 4.32 -1.41
N SER A 98 -1.13 4.47 -1.33
CA SER A 98 -0.50 5.71 -0.86
C SER A 98 -0.92 6.91 -1.72
N ALA A 99 -0.93 6.77 -3.06
CA ALA A 99 -1.38 7.83 -3.95
C ALA A 99 -2.84 8.25 -3.68
N ASN A 100 -3.75 7.27 -3.50
CA ASN A 100 -5.14 7.55 -3.13
C ASN A 100 -5.24 8.28 -1.79
N VAL A 101 -4.47 7.86 -0.78
CA VAL A 101 -4.44 8.53 0.54
C VAL A 101 -3.97 9.97 0.41
N LYS A 102 -2.95 10.24 -0.41
CA LYS A 102 -2.44 11.61 -0.63
C LYS A 102 -3.49 12.53 -1.25
N GLU A 103 -4.19 12.06 -2.28
CA GLU A 103 -5.30 12.83 -2.87
C GLU A 103 -6.45 13.03 -1.87
N TRP A 104 -6.77 11.99 -1.07
CA TRP A 104 -7.79 12.09 -0.03
C TRP A 104 -7.43 13.13 1.07
N VAL A 105 -6.18 13.11 1.56
CA VAL A 105 -5.66 14.06 2.56
C VAL A 105 -5.76 15.49 2.05
N LYS A 106 -5.40 15.71 0.79
CA LYS A 106 -5.48 17.00 0.13
C LYS A 106 -6.93 17.46 -0.04
N ALA A 107 -7.83 16.58 -0.49
CA ALA A 107 -9.24 16.89 -0.70
C ALA A 107 -10.00 17.22 0.60
N HIS A 108 -9.58 16.62 1.72
CA HIS A 108 -10.25 16.77 3.03
C HIS A 108 -9.52 17.72 3.99
N ASP A 109 -8.45 18.39 3.56
CA ASP A 109 -7.62 19.28 4.39
C ASP A 109 -7.19 18.65 5.73
N ILE A 110 -6.76 17.39 5.67
CA ILE A 110 -6.41 16.59 6.86
C ILE A 110 -5.11 17.12 7.46
N LYS A 111 -5.16 17.52 8.73
CA LYS A 111 -4.05 18.16 9.44
C LYS A 111 -3.69 17.42 10.73
N PRO A 112 -2.40 17.44 11.13
CA PRO A 112 -2.02 16.92 12.43
C PRO A 112 -2.62 17.78 13.54
N THR A 113 -3.10 17.13 14.58
CA THR A 113 -3.62 17.75 15.80
C THR A 113 -2.61 17.72 16.95
N LEU A 114 -1.62 16.82 16.86
CA LEU A 114 -0.56 16.62 17.83
C LEU A 114 0.80 17.04 17.25
N LYS A 115 1.78 17.29 18.12
CA LYS A 115 3.13 17.76 17.76
C LYS A 115 4.20 16.73 18.14
N LYS A 116 5.39 16.89 17.56
CA LYS A 116 6.56 16.08 17.90
C LYS A 116 6.86 16.20 19.40
N GLY A 117 7.11 15.06 20.04
CA GLY A 117 7.34 14.93 21.47
C GLY A 117 6.10 14.64 22.30
N ASP A 118 4.89 14.78 21.74
CA ASP A 118 3.67 14.40 22.45
C ASP A 118 3.64 12.89 22.73
N ILE A 119 3.13 12.53 23.91
CA ILE A 119 2.96 11.14 24.34
C ILE A 119 1.56 10.68 23.98
N ILE A 120 1.46 9.50 23.39
CA ILE A 120 0.22 9.01 22.80
C ILE A 120 -0.21 7.65 23.36
N THR A 121 -1.48 7.36 23.17
CA THR A 121 -2.05 6.02 23.22
C THR A 121 -2.52 5.63 21.82
N MET A 122 -2.49 4.33 21.53
CA MET A 122 -2.90 3.78 20.23
C MET A 122 -3.76 2.55 20.41
N ASP A 123 -4.79 2.43 19.59
CA ASP A 123 -5.74 1.30 19.59
C ASP A 123 -5.24 0.13 18.70
N ARG A 124 -4.04 0.25 18.12
CA ARG A 124 -3.47 -0.71 17.17
C ARG A 124 -2.25 -1.39 17.77
N ARG A 125 -2.19 -2.73 17.65
CA ARG A 125 -0.95 -3.47 17.92
C ARG A 125 0.12 -3.00 16.94
N THR A 126 1.16 -2.42 17.50
CA THR A 126 2.41 -2.13 16.82
C THR A 126 3.49 -2.99 17.47
N GLY A 127 4.63 -3.19 16.80
CA GLY A 127 5.78 -3.86 17.43
C GLY A 127 6.46 -3.02 18.52
N LEU A 128 5.81 -1.96 18.99
CA LEU A 128 6.30 -1.07 20.03
C LEU A 128 5.91 -1.61 21.41
N ASP A 129 6.75 -1.32 22.39
CA ASP A 129 6.45 -1.63 23.78
C ASP A 129 5.35 -0.69 24.27
N THR A 130 4.17 -1.25 24.55
CA THR A 130 2.99 -0.50 25.01
C THR A 130 3.02 -0.18 26.51
N GLU A 131 3.91 -0.81 27.28
CA GLU A 131 4.10 -0.46 28.71
C GLU A 131 4.93 0.83 28.85
N SER A 132 5.77 1.12 27.85
CA SER A 132 6.55 2.34 27.73
C SER A 132 5.76 3.49 27.11
N ASN A 133 6.24 4.72 27.31
CA ASN A 133 5.70 5.87 26.58
C ASN A 133 5.99 5.74 25.09
N ILE A 134 5.03 6.15 24.27
CA ILE A 134 5.16 6.23 22.82
C ILE A 134 5.05 7.70 22.43
N TYR A 135 6.04 8.19 21.70
CA TYR A 135 6.18 9.58 21.32
C TYR A 135 5.90 9.77 19.84
N ILE A 136 5.37 10.93 19.47
CA ILE A 136 5.41 11.41 18.09
C ILE A 136 6.84 11.86 17.77
N THR A 137 7.48 11.23 16.78
CA THR A 137 8.87 11.50 16.38
C THR A 137 8.97 12.28 15.07
N GLY A 138 7.90 12.29 14.26
CA GLY A 138 7.82 13.00 12.99
C GLY A 138 6.48 12.85 12.28
N PHE A 139 6.45 13.26 11.02
CA PHE A 139 5.21 13.36 10.23
C PHE A 139 5.44 12.91 8.79
N ARG A 140 4.41 12.29 8.20
CA ARG A 140 4.24 12.15 6.75
C ARG A 140 2.99 12.93 6.37
N ILE A 141 3.16 14.23 6.20
CA ILE A 141 2.04 15.18 6.07
C ILE A 141 1.17 14.85 4.86
N GLU A 142 1.79 14.52 3.72
CA GLU A 142 1.07 14.14 2.49
C GLU A 142 0.18 12.90 2.70
N GLU A 143 0.57 11.98 3.59
CA GLU A 143 -0.20 10.76 3.89
C GLU A 143 -1.11 10.93 5.11
N GLY A 144 -1.11 12.10 5.75
CA GLY A 144 -1.86 12.35 6.98
C GLY A 144 -1.49 11.39 8.11
N CYS A 145 -0.18 11.12 8.28
CA CYS A 145 0.32 10.14 9.25
C CYS A 145 1.37 10.72 10.21
N TYR A 146 1.33 10.27 11.46
CA TYR A 146 2.42 10.43 12.43
C TYR A 146 3.47 9.33 12.24
N LEU A 147 4.71 9.66 12.58
CA LEU A 147 5.76 8.70 12.88
C LEU A 147 5.85 8.59 14.41
N VAL A 148 5.83 7.37 14.94
CA VAL A 148 5.78 7.14 16.38
C VAL A 148 6.81 6.09 16.82
N HIS A 149 7.37 6.27 18.02
CA HIS A 149 8.37 5.36 18.59
C HIS A 149 8.43 5.48 20.12
N ASN A 150 8.98 4.48 20.80
CA ASN A 150 9.28 4.54 22.23
C ASN A 150 10.49 5.44 22.58
N ASP A 151 11.21 5.94 21.57
CA ASP A 151 12.41 6.77 21.71
C ASP A 151 12.10 8.11 21.03
N ILE A 152 12.11 9.19 21.81
CA ILE A 152 11.74 10.54 21.38
C ILE A 152 12.73 11.12 20.35
N ASP A 153 13.99 10.68 20.40
CA ASP A 153 15.07 11.19 19.54
C ASP A 153 15.21 10.38 18.24
N ARG A 154 14.40 9.31 18.08
CA ARG A 154 14.40 8.47 16.88
C ARG A 154 14.06 9.29 15.63
N ASN A 155 14.88 9.14 14.59
CA ASN A 155 14.53 9.62 13.25
C ASN A 155 13.72 8.54 12.51
N GLY A 156 12.39 8.63 12.58
CA GLY A 156 11.46 7.67 12.01
C GLY A 156 10.65 6.92 13.06
N GLY A 157 10.00 5.84 12.65
CA GLY A 157 9.17 5.04 13.53
C GLY A 157 8.06 4.31 12.80
N VAL A 158 7.12 3.78 13.58
CA VAL A 158 5.89 3.19 13.05
C VAL A 158 5.04 4.31 12.46
N VAL A 159 4.48 4.08 11.28
CA VAL A 159 3.59 5.03 10.60
C VAL A 159 2.16 4.77 11.05
N LEU A 160 1.50 5.79 11.61
CA LEU A 160 0.10 5.71 12.03
C LEU A 160 -0.72 6.87 11.45
N PRO A 161 -1.92 6.63 10.90
CA PRO A 161 -2.85 7.69 10.52
C PRO A 161 -3.16 8.62 11.70
N TYR A 162 -3.36 9.91 11.44
CA TYR A 162 -3.64 10.89 12.50
C TYR A 162 -4.83 10.52 13.39
N GLU A 163 -5.90 9.95 12.82
CA GLU A 163 -7.11 9.53 13.51
C GLU A 163 -6.95 8.25 14.35
N ALA A 164 -5.86 7.50 14.17
CA ALA A 164 -5.58 6.27 14.91
C ALA A 164 -4.85 6.52 16.25
N VAL A 165 -4.62 7.78 16.59
CA VAL A 165 -3.77 8.22 17.70
C VAL A 165 -4.54 9.17 18.60
N LYS A 166 -4.42 8.97 19.91
CA LYS A 166 -5.00 9.84 20.95
C LYS A 166 -3.89 10.31 21.88
N ILE A 167 -4.03 11.51 22.45
CA ILE A 167 -3.12 11.94 23.51
C ILE A 167 -3.27 11.00 24.71
N LYS A 168 -2.15 10.65 25.35
CA LYS A 168 -2.18 9.92 26.62
C LYS A 168 -2.57 10.94 27.70
N GLU A 169 -3.74 10.75 28.31
CA GLU A 169 -4.20 11.52 29.47
C GLU A 169 -3.28 11.33 30.69
#